data_AF-A9B8H2-F1
#
_entry.id   AF-A9B8H2-F1
#
_cell.length_a   1.000
_cell.length_b   1.000
_cell.length_c   1.000
_cell.angle_alpha   90.00
_cell.angle_beta   90.00
_cell.angle_gamma   90.00
#
_symmetry.space_group_name_H-M   'P 1'
#
loop_
_entity.id
_entity.type
_entity.pdbx_description
1 polymer ?
#
loop_
_entity_poly.entity_id
_entity_poly.type
_entity_poly.pdbx_seq_one_letter_code
_entity_poly.pdbx_strand_id
1 'polypeptide(L)'
;MENILTGQRGTQPTPVATIPMPASSSATTTAAPVSVVESSVSPSTPITVPRRTPSKQSRVMAKTFAQSAYDKLGYTIACLAGLVLAIGLWIAGGYFTLQAVRSITTINTSTWWWSLPLAITAVELWLMPKRGVAPASIIIFLVVLALDILTSWHGLTTTLSGRMLPLGAGWQIPSTGMTLHGIAIIISFVFAFAPEKMARWATRELWELWA
;
A
#
# COMPACT_ATOMS: atom_id res chain seq x y z
N MET A 1 -41.58 9.77 33.36
CA MET A 1 -40.86 9.40 34.59
C MET A 1 -41.24 7.97 34.91
N GLU A 2 -40.43 7.00 34.48
CA GLU A 2 -40.56 5.61 34.89
C GLU A 2 -39.15 5.03 35.02
N ASN A 3 -38.81 4.68 36.26
CA ASN A 3 -37.58 4.04 36.67
C ASN A 3 -37.60 2.58 36.25
N ILE A 4 -36.62 2.14 35.48
CA ILE A 4 -36.30 0.71 35.34
C ILE A 4 -34.91 0.47 35.91
N LEU A 5 -34.90 0.25 37.22
CA LEU A 5 -33.85 -0.41 37.98
C LEU A 5 -34.03 -1.91 37.82
N THR A 6 -33.13 -2.61 37.14
CA THR A 6 -32.98 -4.06 37.32
C THR A 6 -31.63 -4.57 36.85
N GLY A 7 -30.85 -5.08 37.81
CA GLY A 7 -30.11 -6.32 37.60
C GLY A 7 -28.61 -6.23 37.31
N GLN A 8 -27.81 -5.68 38.23
CA GLN A 8 -26.40 -6.06 38.31
C GLN A 8 -26.28 -7.51 38.82
N ARG A 9 -26.02 -8.46 37.91
CA ARG A 9 -25.59 -9.82 38.26
C ARG A 9 -24.07 -9.82 38.34
N GLY A 10 -23.55 -9.85 39.56
CA GLY A 10 -22.12 -9.97 39.83
C GLY A 10 -21.58 -11.30 39.33
N THR A 11 -20.68 -11.27 38.35
CA THR A 11 -19.83 -12.40 37.98
C THR A 11 -18.66 -12.47 38.95
N GLN A 12 -18.55 -13.58 39.67
CA GLN A 12 -17.40 -13.90 40.53
C GLN A 12 -16.10 -13.93 39.70
N PRO A 13 -14.98 -13.37 40.20
CA PRO A 13 -13.69 -13.52 39.56
C PRO A 13 -13.16 -14.94 39.75
N THR A 14 -12.82 -15.61 38.65
CA THR A 14 -12.12 -16.89 38.63
C THR A 14 -10.65 -16.68 39.05
N PRO A 15 -10.07 -17.51 39.94
CA PRO A 15 -8.67 -17.39 40.31
C PRO A 15 -7.75 -17.73 39.13
N VAL A 16 -6.83 -16.81 38.83
CA VAL A 16 -5.79 -16.95 37.80
C VAL A 16 -4.72 -17.92 38.31
N ALA A 17 -4.51 -19.02 37.58
CA ALA A 17 -3.42 -19.94 37.83
C ALA A 17 -2.08 -19.29 37.44
N THR A 18 -1.20 -19.09 38.43
CA THR A 18 0.18 -18.63 38.24
C THR A 18 1.00 -19.70 37.51
N ILE A 19 1.40 -19.43 36.26
CA ILE A 19 2.31 -20.29 35.51
C ILE A 19 3.75 -19.85 35.82
N PRO A 20 4.66 -20.76 36.26
CA PRO A 20 6.05 -20.42 36.52
C PRO A 20 6.83 -20.16 35.21
N MET A 21 7.61 -19.07 35.20
CA MET A 21 8.57 -18.73 34.14
C MET A 21 9.73 -19.72 34.09
N PRO A 22 10.10 -20.26 32.91
CA PRO A 22 11.39 -20.92 32.73
C PRO A 22 12.53 -19.90 32.62
N ALA A 23 13.67 -20.28 33.19
CA ALA A 23 14.88 -19.47 33.32
C ALA A 23 15.57 -19.17 31.99
N SER A 24 16.00 -17.91 31.82
CA SER A 24 16.84 -17.44 30.72
C SER A 24 18.22 -18.09 30.76
N SER A 25 18.56 -18.87 29.73
CA SER A 25 19.93 -19.36 29.51
C SER A 25 20.66 -18.40 28.56
N SER A 26 21.64 -17.68 29.09
CA SER A 26 22.58 -16.86 28.33
C SER A 26 23.65 -17.75 27.70
N ALA A 27 23.67 -17.87 26.38
CA ALA A 27 24.75 -18.52 25.65
C ALA A 27 25.74 -17.47 25.14
N THR A 28 26.87 -17.34 25.84
CA THR A 28 28.06 -16.58 25.39
C THR A 28 28.78 -17.42 24.34
N THR A 29 28.75 -16.97 23.07
CA THR A 29 29.53 -17.60 21.99
C THR A 29 30.76 -16.76 21.68
N THR A 30 31.92 -17.25 22.08
CA THR A 30 33.25 -16.72 21.74
C THR A 30 33.56 -17.06 20.28
N ALA A 31 33.69 -16.05 19.42
CA ALA A 31 34.15 -16.21 18.05
C ALA A 31 35.68 -16.12 17.98
N ALA A 32 36.32 -17.12 17.36
CA ALA A 32 37.74 -17.15 17.08
C ALA A 32 38.10 -16.31 15.82
N PRO A 33 39.32 -15.75 15.74
CA PRO A 33 39.78 -14.99 14.57
C PRO A 33 40.14 -15.94 13.41
N VAL A 34 39.50 -15.74 12.26
CA VAL A 34 39.82 -16.41 10.99
C VAL A 34 40.93 -15.63 10.30
N SER A 35 42.08 -16.29 10.11
CA SER A 35 43.19 -15.82 9.30
C SER A 35 42.83 -15.86 7.81
N VAL A 36 42.87 -14.69 7.16
CA VAL A 36 42.68 -14.56 5.72
C VAL A 36 44.01 -14.87 5.03
N VAL A 37 44.04 -15.98 4.29
CA VAL A 37 45.15 -16.36 3.40
C VAL A 37 44.98 -15.64 2.07
N GLU A 38 45.93 -14.76 1.78
CA GLU A 38 46.02 -13.97 0.55
C GLU A 38 46.51 -14.87 -0.60
N SER A 39 45.62 -15.23 -1.52
CA SER A 39 45.96 -15.94 -2.75
C SER A 39 46.20 -14.95 -3.89
N SER A 40 47.46 -14.84 -4.30
CA SER A 40 47.91 -14.07 -5.46
C SER A 40 47.50 -14.79 -6.76
N VAL A 41 46.44 -14.30 -7.41
CA VAL A 41 46.04 -14.76 -8.74
C VAL A 41 46.59 -13.81 -9.80
N SER A 42 47.34 -14.39 -10.73
CA SER A 42 47.95 -13.72 -11.90
C SER A 42 46.93 -13.01 -12.79
N PRO A 43 47.28 -11.84 -13.36
CA PRO A 43 46.40 -11.10 -14.26
C PRO A 43 46.35 -11.76 -15.64
N SER A 44 45.31 -12.54 -15.90
CA SER A 44 44.93 -12.95 -17.25
C SER A 44 44.25 -11.78 -17.97
N THR A 45 44.79 -11.43 -19.13
CA THR A 45 44.36 -10.35 -20.03
C THR A 45 42.86 -10.45 -20.34
N PRO A 46 42.05 -9.40 -20.11
CA PRO A 46 40.63 -9.43 -20.40
C PRO A 46 40.40 -9.42 -21.91
N ILE A 47 39.84 -10.51 -22.44
CA ILE A 47 39.29 -10.55 -23.79
C ILE A 47 38.05 -9.66 -23.80
N THR A 48 38.17 -8.49 -24.42
CA THR A 48 37.06 -7.55 -24.65
C THR A 48 36.10 -8.15 -25.67
N VAL A 49 35.12 -8.92 -25.19
CA VAL A 49 33.96 -9.32 -25.99
C VAL A 49 33.12 -8.06 -26.24
N PRO A 50 32.89 -7.64 -27.50
CA PRO A 50 32.06 -6.48 -27.79
C PRO A 50 30.65 -6.73 -27.25
N ARG A 51 30.27 -5.96 -26.22
CA ARG A 51 28.95 -6.00 -25.59
C ARG A 51 27.91 -5.58 -26.62
N ARG A 52 27.21 -6.55 -27.22
CA ARG A 52 25.99 -6.32 -28.01
C ARG A 52 25.01 -5.55 -27.12
N THR A 53 24.85 -4.26 -27.38
CA THR A 53 23.77 -3.47 -26.78
C THR A 53 22.45 -4.09 -27.26
N PRO A 54 21.56 -4.52 -26.36
CA PRO A 54 20.24 -5.00 -26.78
C PRO A 54 19.54 -3.85 -27.51
N SER A 55 19.26 -4.04 -28.80
CA SER A 55 18.55 -3.04 -29.59
C SER A 55 17.20 -2.79 -28.92
N LYS A 56 16.90 -1.52 -28.70
CA LYS A 56 15.71 -1.01 -28.00
C LYS A 56 14.44 -1.14 -28.86
N GLN A 57 14.35 -2.22 -29.65
CA GLN A 57 13.40 -2.38 -30.76
C GLN A 57 12.07 -3.03 -30.35
N SER A 58 11.91 -3.56 -29.12
CA SER A 58 10.71 -4.34 -28.78
C SER A 58 9.47 -3.51 -28.40
N ARG A 59 9.55 -2.18 -28.27
CA ARG A 59 8.39 -1.35 -27.87
C ARG A 59 7.62 -0.72 -29.03
N VAL A 60 8.13 -0.80 -30.26
CA VAL A 60 7.48 -0.15 -31.41
C VAL A 60 6.43 -1.06 -32.07
N MET A 61 6.54 -2.39 -31.95
CA MET A 61 5.62 -3.32 -32.63
C MET A 61 4.18 -3.37 -32.08
N ALA A 62 3.87 -2.76 -30.94
CA ALA A 62 2.50 -2.76 -30.41
C ALA A 62 1.60 -1.64 -30.96
N LYS A 63 2.16 -0.62 -31.62
CA LYS A 63 1.39 0.56 -32.10
C LYS A 63 0.89 0.43 -33.54
N THR A 64 1.19 -0.66 -34.22
CA THR A 64 0.82 -0.87 -35.63
C THR A 64 -0.17 -2.03 -35.81
N PHE A 65 -1.02 -2.28 -34.81
CA PHE A 65 -2.25 -3.01 -35.07
C PHE A 65 -3.25 -2.02 -35.66
N ALA A 66 -3.49 -2.18 -36.96
CA ALA A 66 -4.38 -1.38 -37.79
C ALA A 66 -5.70 -1.10 -37.05
N GLN A 67 -5.90 0.19 -36.75
CA GLN A 67 -7.02 0.70 -35.96
C GLN A 67 -8.32 0.64 -36.76
N SER A 68 -9.05 -0.47 -36.67
CA SER A 68 -10.49 -0.40 -36.91
C SER A 68 -11.10 0.61 -35.93
N ALA A 69 -12.10 1.38 -36.35
CA ALA A 69 -12.83 2.27 -35.45
C ALA A 69 -13.37 1.51 -34.23
N TYR A 70 -13.69 0.22 -34.42
CA TYR A 70 -14.09 -0.68 -33.36
C TYR A 70 -13.00 -0.92 -32.31
N ASP A 71 -11.75 -1.11 -32.72
CA ASP A 71 -10.62 -1.32 -31.80
C ASP A 71 -10.29 -0.06 -31.01
N LYS A 72 -10.38 1.12 -31.66
CA LYS A 72 -10.25 2.41 -30.98
C LYS A 72 -11.33 2.59 -29.91
N LEU A 73 -12.57 2.25 -30.23
CA LEU A 73 -13.68 2.35 -29.30
C LEU A 73 -13.51 1.39 -28.12
N GLY A 74 -13.16 0.12 -28.39
CA GLY A 74 -12.90 -0.88 -27.36
C GLY A 74 -11.78 -0.45 -26.41
N TYR A 75 -10.67 0.07 -26.95
CA TYR A 75 -9.55 0.55 -26.14
C TYR A 75 -9.90 1.81 -25.32
N THR A 76 -10.71 2.71 -25.88
CA THR A 76 -11.25 3.88 -25.17
C THR A 76 -12.09 3.44 -23.97
N ILE A 77 -13.01 2.50 -24.17
CA ILE A 77 -13.86 1.96 -23.09
C ILE A 77 -12.99 1.31 -22.00
N ALA A 78 -11.98 0.53 -22.37
CA ALA A 78 -11.06 -0.08 -21.42
C ALA A 78 -10.30 0.96 -20.58
N CYS A 79 -9.80 2.03 -21.21
CA CYS A 79 -9.13 3.12 -20.49
C CYS A 79 -10.09 3.88 -19.57
N LEU A 80 -11.31 4.16 -20.01
CA LEU A 80 -12.35 4.78 -19.18
C LEU A 80 -12.72 3.91 -17.97
N ALA A 81 -12.88 2.60 -18.17
CA ALA A 81 -13.08 1.65 -17.08
C ALA A 81 -11.90 1.66 -16.10
N GLY A 82 -10.66 1.73 -16.61
CA GLY A 82 -9.46 1.93 -15.79
C GLY A 82 -9.49 3.21 -14.95
N LEU A 83 -9.96 4.33 -15.51
CA LEU A 83 -10.14 5.59 -14.77
C LEU A 83 -11.22 5.48 -13.70
N VAL A 84 -12.36 4.85 -14.00
CA VAL A 84 -13.42 4.61 -13.02
C VAL A 84 -12.91 3.76 -11.86
N LEU A 85 -12.14 2.70 -12.16
CA LEU A 85 -11.50 1.88 -11.12
C LEU A 85 -10.50 2.69 -10.30
N ALA A 86 -9.68 3.54 -10.94
CA ALA A 86 -8.74 4.41 -10.23
C ALA A 86 -9.47 5.36 -9.28
N ILE A 87 -10.57 5.99 -9.72
CA ILE A 87 -11.39 6.87 -8.88
C ILE A 87 -12.01 6.08 -7.72
N GLY A 88 -12.59 4.91 -7.98
CA GLY A 88 -13.19 4.08 -6.92
C GLY A 88 -12.16 3.65 -5.87
N LEU A 89 -10.95 3.32 -6.32
CA LEU A 89 -9.84 2.92 -5.45
C LEU A 89 -9.33 4.11 -4.62
N TRP A 90 -9.28 5.31 -5.20
CA TRP A 90 -8.98 6.56 -4.48
C TRP A 90 -10.04 6.90 -3.44
N ILE A 91 -11.34 6.79 -3.78
CA ILE A 91 -12.45 7.03 -2.83
C ILE A 91 -12.37 6.04 -1.66
N ALA A 92 -12.11 4.76 -1.94
CA ALA A 92 -11.95 3.74 -0.90
C ALA A 92 -10.78 4.05 0.04
N GLY A 93 -9.61 4.39 -0.51
CA GLY A 93 -8.45 4.82 0.29
C GLY A 93 -8.78 6.04 1.15
N GLY A 94 -9.31 7.10 0.54
CA GLY A 94 -9.71 8.32 1.23
C GLY A 94 -10.73 8.08 2.35
N TYR A 95 -11.68 7.16 2.16
CA TYR A 95 -12.61 6.76 3.21
C TYR A 95 -11.89 6.16 4.43
N PHE A 96 -10.91 5.27 4.24
CA PHE A 96 -10.15 4.71 5.35
C PHE A 96 -9.26 5.75 6.04
N THR A 97 -8.62 6.63 5.28
CA THR A 97 -7.90 7.79 5.84
C THR A 97 -8.82 8.62 6.74
N LEU A 98 -10.05 8.92 6.30
CA LEU A 98 -11.03 9.63 7.11
C LEU A 98 -11.48 8.86 8.36
N GLN A 99 -11.64 7.53 8.27
CA GLN A 99 -11.97 6.72 9.44
C GLN A 99 -10.84 6.71 10.47
N ALA A 100 -9.58 6.70 10.03
CA ALA A 100 -8.45 6.85 10.93
C ALA A 100 -8.46 8.19 11.66
N VAL A 101 -8.72 9.29 10.96
CA VAL A 101 -8.81 10.62 11.60
C VAL A 101 -10.00 10.67 12.57
N ARG A 102 -11.16 10.09 12.22
CA ARG A 102 -12.33 10.00 13.13
C ARG A 102 -12.04 9.22 14.41
N SER A 103 -11.13 8.25 14.37
CA SER A 103 -10.79 7.47 15.57
C SER A 103 -10.05 8.29 16.63
N ILE A 104 -9.42 9.40 16.25
CA ILE A 104 -8.63 10.27 17.15
C ILE A 104 -9.26 11.63 17.40
N THR A 105 -10.30 12.01 16.65
CA THR A 105 -10.99 13.29 16.82
C THR A 105 -12.48 13.18 16.49
N THR A 106 -13.30 13.93 17.22
CA THR A 106 -14.76 13.95 17.09
C THR A 106 -15.18 14.76 15.86
N ILE A 107 -14.91 14.20 14.70
CA ILE A 107 -15.20 14.81 13.40
C ILE A 107 -16.64 14.51 12.99
N ASN A 108 -17.41 15.56 12.71
CA ASN A 108 -18.70 15.44 12.02
C ASN A 108 -18.48 14.94 10.57
N THR A 109 -19.41 14.15 10.04
CA THR A 109 -19.45 13.57 8.68
C THR A 109 -19.58 14.60 7.56
N SER A 110 -19.08 15.82 7.75
CA SER A 110 -19.19 16.88 6.77
C SER A 110 -18.30 16.64 5.56
N THR A 111 -18.81 16.99 4.39
CA THR A 111 -18.15 16.81 3.09
C THR A 111 -16.78 17.49 3.01
N TRP A 112 -16.54 18.55 3.77
CA TRP A 112 -15.27 19.29 3.71
C TRP A 112 -14.06 18.44 4.12
N TRP A 113 -14.25 17.38 4.92
CA TRP A 113 -13.15 16.49 5.31
C TRP A 113 -12.54 15.73 4.13
N TRP A 114 -13.27 15.57 3.02
CA TRP A 114 -12.71 15.01 1.78
C TRP A 114 -11.61 15.88 1.16
N SER A 115 -11.44 17.13 1.61
CA SER A 115 -10.27 17.94 1.28
C SER A 115 -8.97 17.35 1.82
N LEU A 116 -9.00 16.55 2.90
CA LEU A 116 -7.82 15.96 3.51
C LEU A 116 -7.15 14.91 2.61
N PRO A 117 -7.82 13.83 2.16
CA PRO A 117 -7.22 12.91 1.20
C PRO A 117 -6.85 13.61 -0.12
N LEU A 118 -7.63 14.61 -0.55
CA LEU A 118 -7.33 15.39 -1.75
C LEU A 118 -6.05 16.22 -1.61
N ALA A 119 -5.83 16.83 -0.45
CA ALA A 119 -4.60 17.57 -0.15
C ALA A 119 -3.38 16.64 -0.09
N ILE A 120 -3.52 15.46 0.53
CA ILE A 120 -2.47 14.44 0.55
C ILE A 120 -2.09 14.05 -0.89
N THR A 121 -3.06 13.68 -1.72
CA THR A 121 -2.81 13.33 -3.14
C THR A 121 -2.19 14.50 -3.92
N ALA A 122 -2.62 15.75 -3.69
CA ALA A 122 -2.03 16.91 -4.34
C ALA A 122 -0.56 17.11 -3.96
N VAL A 123 -0.22 16.94 -2.68
CA VAL A 123 1.16 17.00 -2.18
C VAL A 123 2.00 15.85 -2.75
N GLU A 124 1.47 14.63 -2.79
CA GLU A 124 2.15 13.48 -3.39
C GLU A 124 2.44 13.69 -4.88
N LEU A 125 1.48 14.20 -5.64
CA LEU A 125 1.65 14.53 -7.06
C LEU A 125 2.71 15.62 -7.27
N TRP A 126 2.75 16.62 -6.39
CA TRP A 126 3.71 17.71 -6.46
C TRP A 126 5.13 17.27 -6.11
N LEU A 127 5.27 16.42 -5.08
CA LEU A 127 6.54 15.89 -4.59
C LEU A 127 7.03 14.65 -5.35
N MET A 128 6.24 14.11 -6.28
CA MET A 128 6.58 12.88 -6.98
C MET A 128 7.95 13.03 -7.66
N PRO A 129 8.91 12.14 -7.38
CA PRO A 129 10.28 12.35 -7.80
C PRO A 129 10.42 12.30 -9.32
N LYS A 130 10.70 13.47 -9.92
CA LYS A 130 11.15 13.60 -11.31
C LYS A 130 12.64 13.23 -11.40
N ARG A 131 13.16 12.98 -12.60
CA ARG A 131 14.61 12.76 -12.75
C ARG A 131 15.35 14.01 -12.27
N GLY A 132 16.25 13.86 -11.28
CA GLY A 132 17.09 14.94 -10.77
C GLY A 132 16.52 15.76 -9.59
N VAL A 133 15.52 15.26 -8.84
CA VAL A 133 15.06 15.95 -7.62
C VAL A 133 16.11 15.93 -6.50
N ALA A 134 16.07 16.97 -5.67
CA ALA A 134 16.84 17.06 -4.44
C ALA A 134 16.47 15.92 -3.46
N PRO A 135 17.44 15.36 -2.71
CA PRO A 135 17.18 14.32 -1.70
C PRO A 135 16.13 14.73 -0.65
N ALA A 136 16.07 16.01 -0.29
CA ALA A 136 15.09 16.54 0.65
C ALA A 136 13.64 16.30 0.18
N SER A 137 13.35 16.49 -1.11
CA SER A 137 12.01 16.23 -1.68
C SER A 137 11.62 14.76 -1.58
N ILE A 138 12.58 13.85 -1.73
CA ILE A 138 12.37 12.41 -1.58
C ILE A 138 12.00 12.07 -0.13
N ILE A 139 12.70 12.68 0.85
CA ILE A 139 12.39 12.47 2.27
C ILE A 139 10.97 12.96 2.59
N ILE A 140 10.59 14.16 2.15
CA ILE A 140 9.24 14.68 2.38
C ILE A 140 8.19 13.79 1.71
N PHE A 141 8.44 13.34 0.47
CA PHE A 141 7.57 12.39 -0.21
C PHE A 141 7.39 11.08 0.59
N LEU A 142 8.48 10.50 1.10
CA LEU A 142 8.41 9.29 1.92
C LEU A 142 7.65 9.49 3.22
N VAL A 143 7.76 10.67 3.85
CA VAL A 143 7.00 11.01 5.06
C VAL A 143 5.51 11.10 4.76
N VAL A 144 5.12 11.80 3.69
CA VAL A 144 3.70 11.92 3.29
C VAL A 144 3.12 10.55 2.95
N LEU A 145 3.85 9.77 2.16
CA LEU A 145 3.46 8.40 1.80
C LEU A 145 3.31 7.51 3.04
N ALA A 146 4.25 7.59 3.99
CA ALA A 146 4.16 6.82 5.22
C ALA A 146 2.90 7.19 6.02
N LEU A 147 2.56 8.48 6.09
CA LEU A 147 1.33 8.93 6.74
C LEU A 147 0.07 8.44 6.01
N ASP A 148 0.03 8.46 4.68
CA ASP A 148 -1.09 7.94 3.91
C ASP A 148 -1.30 6.43 4.12
N ILE A 149 -0.21 5.66 4.08
CA ILE A 149 -0.24 4.21 4.33
C ILE A 149 -0.67 3.91 5.78
N LEU A 150 -0.13 4.64 6.76
CA LEU A 150 -0.45 4.43 8.18
C LEU A 150 -1.90 4.79 8.50
N THR A 151 -2.41 5.89 7.95
CA THR A 151 -3.81 6.29 8.14
C THR A 151 -4.75 5.33 7.43
N SER A 152 -4.47 4.93 6.18
CA SER A 152 -5.23 3.88 5.50
C SER A 152 -5.21 2.56 6.26
N TRP A 153 -4.05 2.16 6.80
CA TRP A 153 -3.89 0.92 7.57
C TRP A 153 -4.72 0.94 8.84
N HIS A 154 -4.63 2.01 9.62
CA HIS A 154 -5.41 2.18 10.85
C HIS A 154 -6.92 2.24 10.57
N GLY A 155 -7.32 2.95 9.51
CA GLY A 155 -8.71 2.99 9.05
C GLY A 155 -9.24 1.63 8.62
N LEU A 156 -8.42 0.85 7.90
CA LEU A 156 -8.74 -0.51 7.48
C LEU A 156 -8.92 -1.45 8.66
N THR A 157 -7.97 -1.47 9.60
CA THR A 157 -8.03 -2.38 10.75
C THR A 157 -9.22 -2.07 11.66
N THR A 158 -9.48 -0.79 11.93
CA THR A 158 -10.65 -0.35 12.72
C THR A 158 -11.98 -0.64 12.01
N THR A 159 -12.03 -0.52 10.68
CA THR A 159 -13.26 -0.78 9.93
C THR A 159 -13.52 -2.26 9.71
N LEU A 160 -12.49 -3.06 9.45
CA LEU A 160 -12.64 -4.46 9.01
C LEU A 160 -12.50 -5.49 10.14
N SER A 161 -11.91 -5.13 11.28
CA SER A 161 -11.72 -6.06 12.40
C SER A 161 -13.03 -6.74 12.80
N GLY A 162 -13.03 -8.07 12.79
CA GLY A 162 -14.17 -8.89 13.22
C GLY A 162 -15.36 -8.90 12.25
N ARG A 163 -15.27 -8.25 11.09
CA ARG A 163 -16.36 -8.25 10.10
C ARG A 163 -16.35 -9.52 9.25
N MET A 164 -17.54 -9.95 8.85
CA MET A 164 -17.70 -10.97 7.80
C MET A 164 -17.72 -10.30 6.44
N LEU A 165 -16.80 -10.72 5.56
CA LEU A 165 -16.86 -10.35 4.15
C LEU A 165 -17.80 -11.33 3.43
N PRO A 166 -18.74 -10.83 2.61
CA PRO A 166 -19.65 -11.67 1.82
C PRO A 166 -18.94 -12.28 0.60
N LEU A 167 -17.78 -12.90 0.83
CA LEU A 167 -17.01 -13.62 -0.17
C LEU A 167 -17.31 -15.12 0.01
N GLY A 168 -18.06 -15.70 -0.93
CA GLY A 168 -18.44 -17.12 -0.92
C GLY A 168 -19.30 -17.47 0.30
N ALA A 169 -18.82 -18.40 1.13
CA ALA A 169 -19.50 -18.87 2.34
C ALA A 169 -19.43 -17.88 3.54
N GLY A 170 -18.85 -16.70 3.35
CA GLY A 170 -18.66 -15.71 4.40
C GLY A 170 -17.30 -15.88 5.09
N TRP A 171 -16.30 -15.16 4.60
CA TRP A 171 -14.97 -15.17 5.21
C TRP A 171 -14.93 -14.18 6.38
N GLN A 172 -14.67 -14.68 7.59
CA GLN A 172 -14.56 -13.85 8.78
C GLN A 172 -13.14 -13.28 8.90
N ILE A 173 -13.03 -11.95 8.93
CA ILE A 173 -11.77 -11.27 9.18
C ILE A 173 -11.44 -11.40 10.67
N PRO A 174 -10.20 -11.78 11.03
CA PRO A 174 -9.79 -11.83 12.44
C PRO A 174 -9.95 -10.45 13.09
N SER A 175 -10.45 -10.42 14.32
CA SER A 175 -10.63 -9.17 15.08
C SER A 175 -9.31 -8.55 15.51
N THR A 176 -8.28 -9.37 15.72
CA THR A 176 -6.94 -8.97 16.15
C THR A 176 -5.87 -9.87 15.55
N GLY A 177 -4.61 -9.46 15.66
CA GLY A 177 -3.45 -10.28 15.29
C GLY A 177 -2.74 -9.86 14.01
N MET A 178 -1.55 -10.44 13.81
CA MET A 178 -0.62 -10.04 12.73
C MET A 178 -1.21 -10.22 11.33
N THR A 179 -2.09 -11.21 11.12
CA THR A 179 -2.72 -11.45 9.82
C THR A 179 -3.59 -10.27 9.37
N LEU A 180 -4.39 -9.69 10.29
CA LEU A 180 -5.20 -8.50 9.99
C LEU A 180 -4.30 -7.34 9.57
N HIS A 181 -3.25 -7.07 10.36
CA HIS A 181 -2.33 -5.97 10.07
C HIS A 181 -1.55 -6.18 8.77
N GLY A 182 -1.11 -7.40 8.49
CA GLY A 182 -0.40 -7.74 7.24
C GLY A 182 -1.28 -7.49 6.01
N ILE A 183 -2.54 -7.96 6.03
CA ILE A 183 -3.49 -7.72 4.94
C ILE A 183 -3.79 -6.23 4.80
N ALA A 184 -4.05 -5.53 5.91
CA ALA A 184 -4.34 -4.11 5.90
C ALA A 184 -3.17 -3.29 5.33
N ILE A 185 -1.91 -3.61 5.69
CA ILE A 185 -0.73 -2.95 5.11
C ILE A 185 -0.67 -3.16 3.60
N ILE A 186 -0.84 -4.40 3.12
CA ILE A 186 -0.82 -4.70 1.67
C ILE A 186 -1.90 -3.90 0.94
N ILE A 187 -3.11 -3.85 1.48
CA ILE A 187 -4.21 -3.08 0.89
C ILE A 187 -3.92 -1.58 0.93
N SER A 188 -3.34 -1.04 2.01
CA SER A 188 -2.91 0.37 2.08
C SER A 188 -1.89 0.73 0.99
N PHE A 189 -0.92 -0.15 0.72
CA PHE A 189 0.01 0.04 -0.40
C PHE A 189 -0.71 0.09 -1.75
N VAL A 190 -1.73 -0.76 -1.93
CA VAL A 190 -2.56 -0.72 -3.15
C VAL A 190 -3.29 0.61 -3.24
N PHE A 191 -3.92 1.11 -2.16
CA PHE A 191 -4.60 2.40 -2.18
C PHE A 191 -3.67 3.58 -2.41
N ALA A 192 -2.46 3.57 -1.86
CA ALA A 192 -1.50 4.65 -2.04
C ALA A 192 -1.00 4.75 -3.49
N PHE A 193 -0.71 3.62 -4.15
CA PHE A 193 0.00 3.64 -5.44
C PHE A 193 -0.85 3.31 -6.68
N ALA A 194 -1.83 2.42 -6.54
CA ALA A 194 -2.56 1.91 -7.70
C ALA A 194 -3.47 2.95 -8.37
N PRO A 195 -4.25 3.80 -7.64
CA PRO A 195 -5.09 4.81 -8.26
C PRO A 195 -4.29 5.73 -9.18
N GLU A 196 -3.14 6.21 -8.71
CA GLU A 196 -2.28 7.12 -9.46
C GLU A 196 -1.70 6.44 -10.70
N LYS A 197 -1.15 5.23 -10.55
CA LYS A 197 -0.55 4.50 -11.67
C LYS A 197 -1.58 4.17 -12.75
N MET A 198 -2.79 3.76 -12.34
CA MET A 198 -3.90 3.48 -13.26
C MET A 198 -4.37 4.75 -13.97
N ALA A 199 -4.55 5.85 -13.22
CA ALA A 199 -4.98 7.13 -13.80
C ALA A 199 -3.97 7.68 -14.81
N ARG A 200 -2.67 7.70 -14.47
CA ARG A 200 -1.60 8.15 -15.39
C ARG A 200 -1.47 7.28 -16.63
N TRP A 201 -1.61 5.96 -16.48
CA TRP A 201 -1.61 5.05 -17.62
C TRP A 201 -2.81 5.32 -18.52
N ALA A 202 -4.03 5.27 -18.00
CA ALA A 202 -5.25 5.43 -18.78
C ALA A 202 -5.35 6.80 -19.45
N THR A 203 -4.97 7.90 -18.75
CA THR A 203 -4.96 9.24 -19.35
C THR A 203 -3.94 9.37 -20.48
N ARG A 204 -2.73 8.81 -20.32
CA ARG A 204 -1.71 8.82 -21.38
C ARG A 204 -2.18 8.02 -22.60
N GLU A 205 -2.70 6.82 -22.39
CA GLU A 205 -3.19 5.98 -23.50
C GLU A 205 -4.38 6.63 -24.22
N LEU A 206 -5.31 7.25 -23.50
CA LEU A 206 -6.40 8.03 -24.10
C LEU A 206 -5.87 9.22 -24.90
N TRP A 207 -4.92 9.97 -24.36
CA TRP A 207 -4.31 11.08 -25.07
C TRP A 207 -3.63 10.61 -26.36
N GLU A 208 -2.80 9.56 -26.29
CA GLU A 208 -2.10 9.02 -27.46
C GLU A 208 -3.03 8.40 -28.52
N LEU A 209 -4.24 7.98 -28.14
CA LEU A 209 -5.23 7.41 -29.06
C LEU A 209 -5.97 8.49 -29.87
N TRP A 210 -6.13 9.68 -29.28
CA TRP A 210 -6.98 10.75 -29.79
C TRP A 210 -6.23 12.05 -30.20
N ALA A 211 -4.93 12.15 -29.90
CA ALA A 211 -4.05 13.21 -30.40
C ALA A 211 -3.51 12.89 -31.81
#